data_AF-A0A073K3N0-F1
#
_entry.id   AF-A0A073K3N0-F1
#
_cell.length_a   1.000
_cell.length_b   1.000
_cell.length_c   1.000
_cell.angle_alpha   90.00
_cell.angle_beta   90.00
_cell.angle_gamma   90.00
#
_symmetry.space_group_name_H-M   'P 1'
#
loop_
_entity.id
_entity.type
_entity.pdbx_description
1 polymer ?
#
loop_
_entity_poly.entity_id
_entity_poly.type
_entity_poly.pdbx_seq_one_letter_code
_entity_poly.pdbx_strand_id
1 'polypeptide(L)'
;MAIVDVTIIPIGTGTPSVSEYVAEIQKVLEKNSDRIKYQLTPMNTIIEGELPVLFEVIQQMHEVPFSKGLSRVATNIRVDDRRDKKSTMEGKLKAVQSRL
;
A
#
# COMPACT_ATOMS: atom_id res chain seq x y z
N MET A 1 -9.15 11.13 6.46
CA MET A 1 -8.64 9.84 5.96
C MET A 1 -8.01 10.07 4.61
N ALA A 2 -6.74 9.72 4.51
CA ALA A 2 -5.99 9.74 3.28
C ALA A 2 -6.15 8.39 2.56
N ILE A 3 -5.97 8.41 1.24
CA ILE A 3 -5.85 7.22 0.41
C ILE A 3 -4.44 7.22 -0.17
N VAL A 4 -3.73 6.12 -0.03
CA VAL A 4 -2.35 5.98 -0.47
C VAL A 4 -2.23 4.80 -1.42
N ASP A 5 -1.61 5.06 -2.56
CA ASP A 5 -1.13 4.05 -3.49
C ASP A 5 0.34 3.79 -3.16
N VAL A 6 0.67 2.54 -2.85
CA VAL A 6 2.02 2.11 -2.49
C VAL A 6 2.49 0.94 -3.34
N THR A 7 3.71 1.05 -3.86
CA THR A 7 4.43 -0.01 -4.57
C THR A 7 5.78 -0.23 -3.91
N ILE A 8 6.03 -1.43 -3.40
CA ILE A 8 7.33 -1.86 -2.86
C ILE A 8 8.06 -2.65 -3.94
N ILE A 9 9.27 -2.24 -4.28
CA ILE A 9 10.10 -2.80 -5.34
C ILE A 9 11.38 -3.34 -4.69
N PRO A 10 11.45 -4.65 -4.39
CA PRO A 10 12.68 -5.27 -3.92
C PRO A 10 13.74 -5.27 -5.04
N ILE A 11 14.98 -4.89 -4.73
CA ILE A 11 16.08 -4.82 -5.70
C ILE A 11 17.18 -5.78 -5.27
N GLY A 12 17.71 -6.54 -6.24
CA GLY A 12 18.78 -7.51 -5.98
C GLY A 12 18.28 -8.86 -5.47
N THR A 13 17.06 -9.25 -5.83
CA THR A 13 16.41 -10.54 -5.48
C THR A 13 17.08 -11.78 -6.10
N GLY A 14 17.98 -11.60 -7.07
CA GLY A 14 18.58 -12.70 -7.85
C GLY A 14 17.63 -13.36 -8.87
N THR A 15 16.37 -12.92 -8.92
CA THR A 15 15.33 -13.42 -9.84
C THR A 15 14.36 -12.30 -10.22
N PRO A 16 13.81 -12.27 -11.44
CA PRO A 16 12.79 -11.28 -11.81
C PRO A 16 11.45 -11.48 -11.07
N SER A 17 11.22 -12.65 -10.46
CA SER A 17 9.98 -12.92 -9.71
C SER A 17 10.02 -12.28 -8.32
N VAL A 18 8.97 -11.55 -7.96
CA VAL A 18 8.86 -10.84 -6.66
C VAL A 18 7.63 -11.24 -5.84
N SER A 19 6.88 -12.25 -6.29
CA SER A 19 5.58 -12.63 -5.69
C SER A 19 5.67 -13.02 -4.22
N GLU A 20 6.75 -13.68 -3.79
CA GLU A 20 6.96 -14.04 -2.37
C GLU A 20 7.00 -12.79 -1.47
N TYR A 21 7.73 -11.75 -1.89
CA TYR A 21 7.82 -10.49 -1.14
C TYR A 21 6.47 -9.80 -1.05
N VAL A 22 5.71 -9.78 -2.16
CA VAL A 22 4.35 -9.23 -2.19
C VAL A 22 3.43 -9.98 -1.22
N ALA A 23 3.51 -11.32 -1.19
CA ALA A 23 2.71 -12.14 -0.28
C ALA A 23 3.03 -11.85 1.20
N GLU A 24 4.31 -11.69 1.57
CA GLU A 24 4.69 -11.31 2.95
C GLU A 24 4.21 -9.89 3.31
N ILE A 25 4.28 -8.95 2.36
CA ILE A 25 3.73 -7.60 2.54
C ILE A 25 2.22 -7.64 2.80
N GLN A 26 1.47 -8.52 2.13
CA GLN A 26 0.02 -8.68 2.40
C GLN A 26 -0.25 -9.17 3.83
N LYS A 27 0.62 -10.00 4.41
CA LYS A 27 0.48 -10.41 5.83
C LYS A 27 0.67 -9.25 6.79
N VAL A 28 1.51 -8.26 6.46
CA VAL A 28 1.65 -7.02 7.25
C VAL A 28 0.35 -6.23 7.22
N LEU A 29 -0.29 -6.13 6.05
CA LEU A 29 -1.57 -5.43 5.90
C LEU A 29 -2.71 -6.14 6.66
N GLU A 30 -2.78 -7.47 6.59
CA GLU A 30 -3.75 -8.27 7.34
C GLU A 30 -3.64 -8.01 8.86
N LYS A 31 -2.41 -7.92 9.39
CA LYS A 31 -2.17 -7.60 10.81
C LYS A 31 -2.62 -6.20 11.24
N ASN A 32 -2.78 -5.27 10.29
CA ASN A 32 -3.21 -3.89 10.53
C ASN A 32 -4.65 -3.64 10.03
N SER A 33 -5.38 -4.69 9.66
CA SER A 33 -6.73 -4.62 9.09
C SER A 33 -7.80 -4.03 10.03
N ASP A 34 -7.52 -3.97 11.33
CA ASP A 34 -8.32 -3.30 12.35
C ASP A 34 -8.20 -1.77 12.30
N ARG A 35 -7.09 -1.25 11.75
CA ARG A 35 -6.75 0.18 11.72
C ARG A 35 -6.83 0.80 10.32
N ILE A 36 -6.70 -0.02 9.27
CA ILE A 36 -6.68 0.44 7.88
C ILE A 36 -7.55 -0.44 6.98
N LYS A 37 -8.03 0.14 5.88
CA LYS A 37 -8.53 -0.65 4.74
C LYS A 37 -7.44 -0.77 3.71
N TYR A 38 -7.41 -1.89 2.99
CA TYR A 38 -6.47 -2.08 1.89
C TYR A 38 -7.10 -2.87 0.75
N GLN A 39 -6.55 -2.68 -0.44
CA GLN A 39 -6.91 -3.39 -1.65
C GLN A 39 -5.66 -3.68 -2.48
N LEU A 40 -5.35 -4.95 -2.65
CA LEU A 40 -4.32 -5.39 -3.60
C LEU A 40 -4.84 -5.21 -5.03
N THR A 41 -3.99 -4.65 -5.90
CA THR A 41 -4.22 -4.55 -7.34
C THR A 41 -3.08 -5.25 -8.09
N PRO A 42 -3.18 -5.46 -9.41
CA PRO A 42 -2.09 -6.06 -10.18
C PRO A 42 -0.77 -5.27 -10.14
N MET A 43 -0.81 -3.97 -9.84
CA MET A 43 0.34 -3.07 -9.97
C MET A 43 0.79 -2.42 -8.66
N ASN A 44 -0.05 -2.41 -7.64
CA ASN A 44 0.21 -1.75 -6.35
C ASN A 44 -0.73 -2.28 -5.27
N THR A 45 -0.58 -1.76 -4.06
CA THR A 45 -1.60 -1.86 -3.03
C THR A 45 -2.12 -0.47 -2.70
N ILE A 46 -3.44 -0.34 -2.61
CA ILE A 46 -4.09 0.89 -2.16
C ILE A 46 -4.43 0.69 -0.67
N ILE A 47 -4.12 1.68 0.17
CA ILE A 47 -4.47 1.70 1.59
C ILE A 47 -5.23 2.97 1.94
N GLU A 48 -6.19 2.88 2.85
CA GLU A 48 -7.03 3.98 3.32
C GLU A 48 -7.07 4.00 4.85
N GLY A 49 -6.89 5.18 5.43
CA GLY A 49 -6.74 5.32 6.87
C GLY A 49 -6.40 6.73 7.32
N GLU A 50 -6.07 6.88 8.60
CA GLU A 50 -5.48 8.10 9.15
C GLU A 50 -4.02 8.22 8.72
N LEU A 51 -3.62 9.40 8.24
CA LEU A 51 -2.33 9.59 7.57
C LEU A 51 -1.11 9.12 8.39
N PRO A 52 -1.01 9.38 9.72
CA PRO A 52 0.10 8.86 10.53
C PRO A 52 0.14 7.33 10.59
N VAL A 53 -1.03 6.69 10.69
CA VAL A 53 -1.17 5.23 10.70
C VAL A 53 -0.73 4.65 9.35
N LEU A 54 -1.10 5.29 8.24
CA LEU A 54 -0.68 4.84 6.91
C LEU A 54 0.84 4.86 6.77
N PHE A 55 1.53 5.90 7.25
CA PHE A 55 2.99 5.94 7.21
C PHE A 55 3.65 4.86 8.07
N GLU A 56 3.10 4.57 9.26
CA GLU A 56 3.55 3.46 10.11
C GLU A 56 3.42 2.11 9.37
N VAL A 57 2.28 1.86 8.73
CA VAL A 57 2.07 0.62 7.97
C VAL A 57 2.99 0.56 6.76
N ILE A 58 3.14 1.65 6.00
CA ILE A 58 4.06 1.71 4.85
C ILE A 58 5.50 1.43 5.28
N GLN A 59 5.93 1.94 6.44
CA GLN A 59 7.24 1.61 6.99
C GLN A 59 7.37 0.11 7.24
N GLN A 60 6.38 -0.52 7.90
CA GLN A 60 6.40 -1.97 8.11
C GLN A 60 6.47 -2.74 6.78
N MET A 61 5.74 -2.31 5.75
CA MET A 61 5.77 -2.90 4.41
C MET A 61 7.15 -2.74 3.74
N HIS A 62 7.78 -1.57 3.88
CA HIS A 62 9.11 -1.27 3.34
C HIS A 62 10.20 -2.14 3.94
N GLU A 63 10.07 -2.51 5.22
CA GLU A 63 11.03 -3.33 5.95
C GLU A 63 10.96 -4.83 5.57
N VAL A 64 9.84 -5.31 5.01
CA VAL A 64 9.65 -6.74 4.68
C VAL A 64 10.79 -7.32 3.84
N PRO A 65 11.24 -6.70 2.72
CA PRO A 65 12.29 -7.31 1.92
C PRO A 65 13.66 -7.31 2.61
N PHE A 66 13.93 -6.38 3.53
CA PHE A 66 15.15 -6.40 4.35
C PHE A 66 15.16 -7.57 5.33
N SER A 67 14.00 -7.92 5.90
CA SER A 67 13.85 -9.12 6.75
C SER A 67 14.15 -10.43 6.00
N LYS A 68 14.16 -10.39 4.67
CA LYS A 68 14.48 -11.50 3.76
C LYS A 68 15.92 -11.43 3.23
N GLY A 69 16.76 -10.54 3.76
CA GLY A 69 18.18 -10.44 3.42
C GLY A 69 18.51 -9.53 2.25
N LEU A 70 17.54 -8.78 1.68
CA LEU A 70 17.86 -7.79 0.66
C LEU A 70 18.48 -6.54 1.26
N SER A 71 19.36 -5.90 0.49
CA SER A 71 20.05 -4.68 0.92
C SER A 71 19.48 -3.40 0.31
N ARG A 72 18.52 -3.51 -0.62
CA ARG A 72 17.94 -2.35 -1.30
C ARG A 72 16.47 -2.57 -1.63
N VAL A 73 15.65 -1.60 -1.26
CA VAL A 73 14.22 -1.52 -1.60
C VAL A 73 13.95 -0.12 -2.16
N ALA A 74 13.24 -0.05 -3.28
CA ALA A 74 12.64 1.19 -3.74
C ALA A 74 11.16 1.18 -3.41
N THR A 75 10.60 2.31 -3.01
CA THR A 75 9.20 2.42 -2.64
C THR A 75 8.61 3.67 -3.25
N ASN A 76 7.55 3.49 -4.04
CA ASN A 76 6.78 4.58 -4.60
C ASN A 76 5.52 4.76 -3.76
N ILE A 77 5.26 6.00 -3.36
CA ILE A 77 4.11 6.36 -2.54
C ILE A 77 3.44 7.55 -3.20
N ARG A 78 2.14 7.44 -3.43
CA ARG A 78 1.29 8.57 -3.81
C ARG A 78 0.18 8.72 -2.79
N VAL A 79 0.17 9.88 -2.12
CA VAL A 79 -0.83 10.22 -1.10
C VAL A 79 -1.86 11.17 -1.69
N ASP A 80 -3.13 10.82 -1.53
CA ASP A 80 -4.26 11.70 -1.78
C ASP A 80 -4.98 11.95 -0.44
N ASP A 81 -4.67 13.10 0.17
CA ASP A 81 -5.26 13.57 1.42
C ASP A 81 -6.04 14.86 1.17
N ARG A 82 -7.36 14.77 1.22
CA ARG A 82 -8.25 15.92 1.10
C ARG A 82 -9.00 16.16 2.40
N ARG A 83 -9.08 17.43 2.79
CA ARG A 83 -9.62 17.85 4.11
C ARG A 83 -10.95 18.59 4.01
N ASP A 84 -11.39 18.91 2.80
CA ASP A 84 -12.65 19.59 2.52
C ASP A 84 -13.86 18.66 2.65
N LYS A 85 -13.67 17.33 2.46
CA LYS A 85 -14.70 16.31 2.67
C LYS A 85 -14.08 14.96 2.96
N LYS A 86 -14.85 14.07 3.60
CA LYS A 86 -14.46 12.66 3.71
C LYS A 86 -14.44 12.01 2.33
N SER A 87 -13.40 11.24 2.06
CA SER A 87 -13.22 10.48 0.82
C SER A 87 -12.85 9.06 1.14
N THR A 88 -13.42 8.10 0.41
CA THR A 88 -13.05 6.69 0.48
C THR A 88 -12.71 6.15 -0.92
N MET A 89 -12.00 5.03 -0.98
CA MET A 89 -11.64 4.31 -2.19
C MET A 89 -12.90 3.98 -3.01
N GLU A 90 -13.90 3.36 -2.37
CA GLU A 90 -15.14 2.97 -3.04
C GLU A 90 -15.95 4.20 -3.49
N GLY A 91 -15.93 5.27 -2.69
CA GLY A 91 -16.58 6.53 -3.03
C GLY A 91 -16.00 7.18 -4.29
N LYS A 92 -14.67 7.14 -4.44
CA LYS A 92 -13.99 7.63 -5.65
C LYS A 92 -14.36 6.81 -6.89
N LEU A 93 -14.38 5.49 -6.77
CA LEU A 93 -14.79 4.61 -7.88
C LEU A 93 -16.24 4.85 -8.30
N LYS A 94 -17.18 4.89 -7.33
CA LYS A 94 -18.60 5.17 -7.58
C LYS A 94 -18.82 6.52 -8.25
N ALA A 95 -18.10 7.56 -7.83
CA ALA A 95 -18.24 8.90 -8.41
C ALA A 95 -17.77 8.98 -9.87
N VAL A 96 -16.80 8.15 -10.28
CA VAL A 96 -16.41 8.03 -11.69
C VAL A 96 -17.45 7.19 -12.44
N GLN A 97 -17.85 6.05 -11.89
CA GLN A 97 -18.84 5.16 -12.51
C GLN A 97 -20.19 5.84 -12.76
N SER A 98 -20.64 6.76 -11.89
CA SER A 98 -21.88 7.50 -12.10
C SER A 98 -21.81 8.54 -13.24
N ARG A 99 -20.64 8.71 -13.86
CA ARG A 99 -20.39 9.65 -14.97
C ARG A 99 -20.01 8.93 -16.26
N LEU A 100 -19.97 7.60 -16.25
CA LEU A 100 -19.84 6.75 -17.43
C LEU A 100 -21.24 6.46 -17.97
#